data_AF-A9UTJ6-F1
#
_entry.id   AF-A9UTJ6-F1
#
_cell.length_a   1.000
_cell.length_b   1.000
_cell.length_c   1.000
_cell.angle_alpha   90.00
_cell.angle_beta   90.00
_cell.angle_gamma   90.00
#
_symmetry.space_group_name_H-M   'P 1'
#
loop_
_entity.id
_entity.type
_entity.pdbx_description
1 polymer ?
#
loop_
_entity_poly.entity_id
_entity_poly.type
_entity_poly.pdbx_seq_one_letter_code
_entity_poly.pdbx_strand_id
1 'polypeptide(L)' 'DDDTPYCICRGPDDGRYMIACDSCDEWYHIDCLNLNLKHVRALEATHQTYTCPKC' A
#
# COMPACT_ATOMS: atom_id res chain seq x y z
N ASP A 1 3.03 -10.68 19.88
CA ASP A 1 2.30 -9.50 19.39
C ASP A 1 2.67 -9.24 17.95
N ASP A 2 1.95 -9.89 17.03
CA ASP A 2 2.05 -9.66 15.59
C ASP A 2 0.89 -8.74 15.16
N ASP A 3 0.74 -7.62 15.87
CA ASP A 3 -0.23 -6.57 15.55
C ASP A 3 0.58 -5.32 15.23
N THR A 4 1.48 -5.42 14.25
CA THR A 4 2.15 -4.21 13.74
C THR A 4 1.13 -3.53 12.83
N PRO A 5 0.60 -2.35 13.19
CA PRO A 5 -0.53 -1.79 12.47
C PRO A 5 -0.03 -1.11 11.19
N TYR A 6 -0.28 -1.77 10.06
CA TYR A 6 0.01 -1.23 8.74
C TYR A 6 -1.13 -0.35 8.23
N CYS A 7 -0.88 0.31 7.11
CA CYS A 7 -1.85 1.13 6.39
C CYS A 7 -2.39 2.34 7.21
N ILE A 8 -3.11 3.23 6.52
CA ILE A 8 -3.82 4.33 7.18
C ILE A 8 -4.95 3.85 8.09
N CYS A 9 -5.50 2.65 7.84
CA CYS A 9 -6.56 2.08 8.67
C CYS A 9 -6.03 1.43 9.96
N ARG A 10 -4.70 1.37 10.15
CA ARG A 10 -4.04 0.70 11.27
C ARG A 10 -4.52 -0.76 11.43
N GLY A 11 -4.68 -1.44 10.29
CA GLY A 11 -5.14 -2.82 10.24
C GLY A 11 -4.01 -3.79 9.88
N PRO A 12 -4.18 -5.09 10.16
CA PRO A 12 -3.22 -6.12 9.77
C PRO A 12 -3.24 -6.38 8.26
N ASP A 13 -2.28 -7.18 7.79
CA ASP A 13 -2.36 -7.82 6.48
C ASP A 13 -3.52 -8.84 6.47
N ASP A 14 -4.64 -8.43 5.87
CA ASP A 14 -5.86 -9.23 5.77
C ASP A 14 -5.93 -10.00 4.44
N GLY A 15 -4.81 -10.11 3.70
CA GLY A 15 -4.74 -10.70 2.37
C GLY A 15 -5.29 -9.82 1.24
N ARG A 16 -5.64 -8.57 1.55
CA ARG A 16 -5.95 -7.53 0.54
C ARG A 16 -4.67 -7.10 -0.14
N TYR A 17 -4.77 -6.64 -1.40
CA TYR A 17 -3.60 -6.12 -2.10
C TYR A 17 -3.02 -4.91 -1.35
N MET A 18 -1.70 -4.95 -1.14
CA MET A 18 -0.95 -3.88 -0.50
C MET A 18 0.07 -3.29 -1.47
N ILE A 19 0.42 -2.04 -1.24
CA ILE A 19 1.48 -1.33 -1.94
C ILE A 19 2.42 -0.69 -0.92
N ALA A 20 3.72 -0.80 -1.16
CA ALA A 20 4.74 -0.16 -0.34
C ALA A 20 4.97 1.29 -0.79
N CYS A 21 5.12 2.19 0.18
CA CYS A 21 5.49 3.58 -0.09
C CYS A 21 7.01 3.73 -0.17
N ASP A 22 7.52 4.30 -1.26
CA ASP A 22 8.95 4.55 -1.45
C ASP A 22 9.52 5.61 -0.50
N SER A 23 8.68 6.50 0.05
CA SER A 23 9.13 7.60 0.90
C SER A 23 9.17 7.27 2.40
N CYS A 24 8.32 6.37 2.90
CA CYS A 24 8.27 6.01 4.33
C CYS A 24 8.39 4.51 4.60
N ASP A 25 8.58 3.69 3.55
CA ASP A 25 8.69 2.24 3.63
C ASP A 25 7.49 1.54 4.32
N GLU A 26 6.35 2.24 4.44
CA GLU A 26 5.13 1.69 5.06
C GLU A 26 4.21 1.05 4.00
N TRP A 27 3.51 -0.01 4.41
CA TRP A 27 2.60 -0.77 3.55
C TRP A 27 1.17 -0.29 3.70
N TYR A 28 0.46 -0.20 2.57
CA TYR A 28 -0.90 0.31 2.54
C TYR A 28 -1.81 -0.58 1.69
N HIS A 29 -3.01 -0.87 2.20
CA HIS A 29 -4.07 -1.45 1.39
C HIS A 29 -4.44 -0.52 0.24
N ILE A 30 -4.47 -1.07 -0.98
CA ILE A 30 -4.81 -0.30 -2.16
C ILE A 30 -6.24 0.25 -2.07
N ASP A 31 -7.16 -0.51 -1.46
CA ASP A 31 -8.54 -0.11 -1.21
C ASP A 31 -8.64 1.08 -0.24
N CYS A 32 -7.82 1.09 0.82
CA CYS A 32 -7.80 2.19 1.78
C CYS A 32 -7.27 3.49 1.16
N LEU A 33 -6.45 3.39 0.11
CA LEU A 33 -5.94 4.52 -0.66
C LEU A 33 -6.83 4.88 -1.85
N ASN A 34 -7.97 4.21 -2.02
CA ASN A 34 -8.83 4.32 -3.21
C ASN A 34 -8.08 4.10 -4.54
N LEU A 35 -7.04 3.27 -4.51
CA LEU A 35 -6.29 2.88 -5.70
C LEU A 35 -6.96 1.70 -6.39
N ASN A 36 -6.98 1.75 -7.72
CA ASN A 36 -7.43 0.63 -8.52
C ASN A 36 -6.33 -0.42 -8.62
N LEU A 37 -6.69 -1.71 -8.48
CA LEU A 37 -5.75 -2.83 -8.68
C LEU A 37 -5.05 -2.78 -10.04
N LYS A 38 -5.75 -2.32 -11.09
CA LYS A 38 -5.15 -2.12 -12.43
C LYS A 38 -4.02 -1.09 -12.41
N HIS A 39 -4.17 -0.02 -11.63
CA HIS A 39 -3.15 1.02 -11.49
C HIS A 39 -1.94 0.44 -10.76
N VAL A 40 -2.15 -0.22 -9.62
CA VAL A 40 -1.08 -0.83 -8.81
C VAL A 40 -0.28 -1.84 -9.63
N ARG A 41 -0.96 -2.74 -10.36
CA ARG A 41 -0.31 -3.70 -11.27
C ARG A 41 0.46 -3.03 -12.40
N ALA A 42 -0.01 -1.88 -12.89
CA ALA A 42 0.71 -1.12 -13.91
C ALA A 42 1.99 -0.48 -13.34
N LEU A 43 1.95 0.02 -12.10
CA LEU A 43 3.15 0.51 -11.40
C LEU A 43 4.19 -0.61 -11.26
N GLU A 44 3.76 -1.80 -10.82
CA GLU A 44 4.64 -2.98 -10.73
C GLU A 44 5.20 -3.38 -12.10
N ALA A 45 4.34 -3.47 -13.14
CA ALA A 45 4.75 -3.85 -14.48
C ALA A 45 5.69 -2.82 -15.14
N THR A 46 5.63 -1.56 -14.73
CA THR A 46 6.49 -0.48 -15.24
C THR A 46 7.63 -0.12 -14.29
N HIS A 47 7.78 -0.86 -13.17
CA HIS A 47 8.72 -0.56 -12.08
C HIS A 47 8.67 0.90 -11.61
N GLN A 48 7.46 1.46 -11.53
CA GLN A 48 7.24 2.81 -11.04
C GLN A 48 7.06 2.80 -9.51
N THR A 49 7.61 3.81 -8.84
CA THR A 49 7.49 3.95 -7.40
C THR A 49 6.13 4.55 -7.03
N TYR A 50 5.59 4.12 -5.88
CA TYR A 50 4.38 4.68 -5.30
C TYR A 50 4.72 5.48 -4.05
N THR A 51 4.13 6.67 -3.93
CA THR A 51 4.24 7.51 -2.73
C THR A 51 2.84 7.66 -2.10
N CYS A 52 2.74 7.36 -0.81
CA CYS A 52 1.49 7.43 -0.07
C CYS A 52 1.11 8.90 0.22
N PRO A 53 -0.18 9.22 0.46
CA PRO A 53 -0.63 10.59 0.69
C PRO A 53 -0.24 11.17 2.06
N LYS A 54 0.39 10.37 2.93
CA LYS A 54 0.91 10.84 4.22
C LYS A 54 2.32 11.44 4.12
N CYS A 55 3.06 11.10 3.06
CA CYS A 55 4.35 11.68 2.72
C CYS A 55 4.14 12.95 1.87
#